data_AF-A0A7C1B5U7-F1
#
_entry.id   AF-A0A7C1B5U7-F1
#
_cell.length_a   1.000
_cell.length_b   1.000
_cell.length_c   1.000
_cell.angle_alpha   90.00
_cell.angle_beta   90.00
_cell.angle_gamma   90.00
#
_symmetry.space_group_name_H-M   'P 1'
#
loop_
_entity.id
_entity.type
_entity.pdbx_description
1 polymer ?
#
loop_
_entity_poly.entity_id
_entity_poly.type
_entity_poly.pdbx_seq_one_letter_code
_entity_poly.pdbx_strand_id
1 'polypeptide(L)'
;MPLFSSKEKDRKIKVLSQQLESLKVQNRNLTDQIRKYEGRFGDVKGMQGIIERLKTENQNLVNKLEKFVVERQQLKESIENLKKELIMKREQIEMKTFAINSEHLDIVISKGIIINGGINAKKNVVIEDKARINGDIKAAGDVTIGNEVYVKGFIEGDNIKMGDGVEVEDSVRGRGKVEIGIGCTLKLVLSEGDLTIGNSTEVLKAVGGKVILGNGVVIKDGIEYSDTMKIGSNVTIHGEIKTKP
;
A
#
# COMPACT_ATOMS: atom_id res chain seq x y z
N MET A 1 99.74 -20.77 -28.24
CA MET A 1 98.45 -20.06 -28.47
C MET A 1 98.71 -18.85 -29.34
N PRO A 2 97.83 -18.50 -30.30
CA PRO A 2 97.93 -17.23 -31.01
C PRO A 2 97.65 -16.07 -30.04
N LEU A 3 98.57 -15.12 -29.91
CA LEU A 3 98.27 -13.86 -29.23
C LEU A 3 97.51 -12.97 -30.21
N PHE A 4 96.27 -12.61 -29.87
CA PHE A 4 95.52 -11.56 -30.59
C PHE A 4 96.38 -10.31 -30.77
N SER A 5 96.40 -9.76 -31.98
CA SER A 5 97.11 -8.53 -32.28
C SER A 5 96.57 -7.38 -31.41
N SER A 6 97.38 -6.36 -31.09
CA SER A 6 96.90 -5.28 -30.22
C SER A 6 95.65 -4.61 -30.81
N LYS A 7 95.66 -4.33 -32.13
CA LYS A 7 94.52 -3.81 -32.90
C LYS A 7 93.19 -4.55 -32.67
N GLU A 8 93.22 -5.87 -32.45
CA GLU A 8 92.00 -6.65 -32.18
C GLU A 8 91.55 -6.49 -30.72
N LYS A 9 92.49 -6.45 -29.77
CA LYS A 9 92.20 -6.12 -28.37
C LYS A 9 91.64 -4.71 -28.25
N ASP A 10 92.28 -3.74 -28.90
CA ASP A 10 91.87 -2.32 -28.93
C ASP A 10 90.47 -2.14 -29.51
N ARG A 11 90.16 -2.85 -30.61
CA ARG A 11 88.79 -2.91 -31.19
C ARG A 11 87.78 -3.50 -30.20
N LYS A 12 88.11 -4.61 -29.55
CA LYS A 12 87.20 -5.31 -28.62
C LYS A 12 86.96 -4.51 -27.34
N ILE A 13 87.99 -3.83 -26.82
CA ILE A 13 87.89 -2.85 -25.73
C ILE A 13 86.96 -1.71 -26.14
N LYS A 14 87.15 -1.11 -27.33
CA LYS A 14 86.30 -0.01 -27.82
C LYS A 14 84.82 -0.39 -27.91
N VAL A 15 84.50 -1.59 -28.41
CA VAL A 15 83.11 -2.09 -28.46
C VAL A 15 82.54 -2.30 -27.04
N LEU A 16 83.31 -2.90 -26.13
CA LEU A 16 82.89 -3.09 -24.73
C LEU A 16 82.66 -1.74 -24.01
N SER A 17 83.49 -0.73 -24.26
CA SER A 17 83.29 0.62 -23.74
C SER A 17 82.00 1.27 -24.27
N GLN A 18 81.68 1.09 -25.57
CA GLN A 18 80.43 1.58 -26.15
C GLN A 18 79.20 0.86 -25.57
N GLN A 19 79.26 -0.46 -25.39
CA GLN A 19 78.20 -1.23 -24.73
C GLN A 19 78.00 -0.79 -23.27
N LEU A 20 79.10 -0.63 -22.51
CA LEU A 20 79.06 -0.14 -21.14
C LEU A 20 78.41 1.25 -21.04
N GLU A 21 78.72 2.17 -21.95
CA GLU A 21 78.11 3.51 -21.94
C GLU A 21 76.61 3.46 -22.30
N SER A 22 76.20 2.61 -23.24
CA SER A 22 74.78 2.39 -23.55
C SER A 22 74.00 1.84 -22.35
N LEU A 23 74.59 0.93 -21.57
CA LEU A 23 74.00 0.36 -20.35
C LEU A 23 73.90 1.41 -19.23
N LYS A 24 74.85 2.35 -19.11
CA LYS A 24 74.73 3.49 -18.17
C LYS A 24 73.56 4.40 -18.54
N VAL A 25 73.38 4.71 -19.82
CA VAL A 25 72.26 5.54 -20.30
C VAL A 25 70.92 4.86 -20.06
N GLN A 26 70.82 3.55 -20.32
CA GLN A 26 69.61 2.76 -20.00
C GLN A 26 69.32 2.75 -18.49
N ASN A 27 70.33 2.55 -17.64
CA ASN A 27 70.14 2.58 -16.17
C ASN A 27 69.68 3.96 -15.66
N ARG A 28 70.19 5.07 -16.21
CA ARG A 28 69.68 6.42 -15.86
C ARG A 28 68.21 6.57 -16.25
N ASN A 29 67.85 6.23 -17.49
CA ASN A 29 66.47 6.30 -17.96
C ASN A 29 65.51 5.44 -17.10
N LEU A 30 65.93 4.25 -16.68
CA LEU A 30 65.15 3.40 -15.77
C LEU A 30 65.04 4.02 -14.37
N THR A 31 66.11 4.62 -13.84
CA THR A 31 66.09 5.32 -12.54
C THR A 31 65.12 6.51 -12.56
N ASP A 32 65.15 7.32 -13.62
CA ASP A 32 64.24 8.46 -13.79
C ASP A 32 62.79 8.04 -14.04
N GLN A 33 62.56 6.87 -14.66
CA GLN A 33 61.22 6.28 -14.75
C GLN A 33 60.72 5.80 -13.38
N ILE A 34 61.51 5.04 -12.63
CA ILE A 34 61.18 4.58 -11.28
C ILE A 34 60.80 5.78 -10.40
N ARG A 35 61.63 6.83 -10.39
CA ARG A 35 61.39 8.05 -9.61
C ARG A 35 60.10 8.79 -10.00
N LYS A 36 59.69 8.73 -11.27
CA LYS A 36 58.39 9.24 -11.76
C LYS A 36 57.21 8.36 -11.36
N TYR A 37 57.39 7.05 -11.27
CA TYR A 37 56.36 6.14 -10.75
C TYR A 37 56.19 6.29 -9.23
N GLU A 38 57.28 6.30 -8.46
CA GLU A 38 57.29 6.57 -7.01
C GLU A 38 56.65 7.93 -6.68
N GLY A 39 57.00 8.99 -7.43
CA GLY A 39 56.41 10.31 -7.27
C GLY A 39 54.92 10.41 -7.64
N ARG A 40 54.35 9.42 -8.36
CA ARG A 40 52.95 9.39 -8.79
C ARG A 40 52.08 8.41 -7.99
N PHE A 41 52.68 7.34 -7.45
CA PHE A 41 51.97 6.23 -6.80
C PHE A 41 52.45 5.95 -5.36
N GLY A 42 53.53 6.60 -4.91
CA GLY A 42 54.16 6.37 -3.61
C GLY A 42 55.16 5.21 -3.61
N ASP A 43 55.81 4.98 -2.46
CA ASP A 43 56.62 3.78 -2.21
C ASP A 43 55.73 2.52 -2.31
N VAL A 44 56.22 1.52 -3.04
CA VAL A 44 55.61 0.19 -3.19
C VAL A 44 55.26 -0.43 -1.82
N LYS A 45 56.10 -0.23 -0.79
CA LYS A 45 55.82 -0.71 0.58
C LYS A 45 54.60 -0.01 1.20
N GLY A 46 54.43 1.29 0.92
CA GLY A 46 53.27 2.06 1.36
C GLY A 46 51.98 1.55 0.72
N MET A 47 52.01 1.26 -0.59
CA MET A 47 50.88 0.65 -1.30
C MET A 47 50.54 -0.74 -0.75
N GLN A 48 51.54 -1.60 -0.49
CA GLN A 48 51.33 -2.92 0.12
C GLN A 48 50.64 -2.82 1.50
N GLY A 49 51.07 -1.87 2.34
CA GLY A 49 50.46 -1.60 3.65
C GLY A 49 49.06 -0.96 3.60
N ILE A 50 48.62 -0.44 2.44
CA ILE A 50 47.22 -0.04 2.19
C ILE A 50 46.41 -1.24 1.73
N ILE A 51 46.94 -2.07 0.82
CA ILE A 51 46.27 -3.26 0.28
C ILE A 51 45.89 -4.26 1.38
N GLU A 52 46.80 -4.59 2.31
CA GLU A 52 46.48 -5.52 3.40
C GLU A 52 45.46 -4.97 4.42
N ARG A 53 45.41 -3.63 4.62
CA ARG A 53 44.36 -3.01 5.43
C ARG A 53 43.00 -3.09 4.75
N LEU A 54 42.90 -2.67 3.48
CA LEU A 54 41.65 -2.78 2.70
C LEU A 54 41.15 -4.22 2.59
N LYS A 55 42.05 -5.19 2.43
CA LYS A 55 41.76 -6.63 2.44
C LYS A 55 41.19 -7.11 3.79
N THR A 56 41.77 -6.64 4.90
CA THR A 56 41.28 -6.94 6.26
C THR A 56 39.93 -6.28 6.55
N GLU A 57 39.73 -5.03 6.13
CA GLU A 57 38.46 -4.30 6.26
C GLU A 57 37.36 -4.96 5.42
N ASN A 58 37.65 -5.32 4.17
CA ASN A 58 36.72 -6.05 3.30
C ASN A 58 36.31 -7.40 3.90
N GLN A 59 37.24 -8.19 4.47
CA GLN A 59 36.89 -9.45 5.13
C GLN A 59 36.00 -9.21 6.37
N ASN A 60 36.28 -8.17 7.17
CA ASN A 60 35.42 -7.81 8.30
C ASN A 60 34.02 -7.33 7.87
N LEU A 61 33.88 -6.70 6.70
CA LEU A 61 32.59 -6.36 6.11
C LEU A 61 31.85 -7.61 5.61
N VAL A 62 32.52 -8.53 4.91
CA VAL A 62 31.95 -9.82 4.49
C VAL A 62 31.43 -10.61 5.70
N ASN A 63 32.23 -10.78 6.75
CA ASN A 63 31.82 -11.51 7.96
C ASN A 63 30.61 -10.86 8.69
N LYS A 64 30.42 -9.54 8.57
CA LYS A 64 29.23 -8.85 9.08
C LYS A 64 28.02 -9.04 8.18
N LEU A 65 28.20 -8.98 6.86
CA LEU A 65 27.15 -9.24 5.87
C LEU A 65 26.61 -10.68 6.01
N GLU A 66 27.48 -11.67 6.21
CA GLU A 66 27.08 -13.07 6.47
C GLU A 66 26.17 -13.20 7.70
N LYS A 67 26.51 -12.55 8.83
CA LYS A 67 25.66 -12.54 10.03
C LYS A 67 24.30 -11.88 9.77
N PHE A 68 24.29 -10.70 9.15
CA PHE A 68 23.04 -10.02 8.81
C PHE A 68 22.18 -10.80 7.79
N VAL A 69 22.79 -11.62 6.93
CA VAL A 69 22.07 -12.54 6.04
C VAL A 69 21.37 -13.65 6.83
N VAL A 70 22.03 -14.24 7.84
CA VAL A 70 21.43 -15.28 8.71
C VAL A 70 20.32 -14.70 9.59
N GLU A 71 20.56 -13.59 10.27
CA GLU A 71 19.57 -12.91 11.13
C GLU A 71 18.32 -12.50 10.32
N ARG A 72 18.52 -11.93 9.13
CA ARG A 72 17.44 -11.59 8.19
C ARG A 72 16.66 -12.82 7.72
N GLN A 73 17.28 -13.99 7.63
CA GLN A 73 16.59 -15.22 7.24
C GLN A 73 15.71 -15.76 8.38
N GLN A 74 16.23 -15.82 9.61
CA GLN A 74 15.46 -16.20 10.80
C GLN A 74 14.28 -15.26 11.06
N LEU A 75 14.46 -13.96 10.83
CA LEU A 75 13.39 -12.96 10.96
C LEU A 75 12.27 -13.15 9.91
N LYS A 76 12.61 -13.47 8.65
CA LYS A 76 11.60 -13.82 7.63
C LYS A 76 10.76 -15.02 8.05
N GLU A 77 11.41 -16.08 8.52
CA GLU A 77 10.75 -17.33 8.94
C GLU A 77 9.80 -17.08 10.12
N SER A 78 10.25 -16.26 11.09
CA SER A 78 9.42 -15.81 12.22
C SER A 78 8.19 -15.02 11.75
N ILE A 79 8.38 -14.06 10.84
CA ILE A 79 7.28 -13.28 10.22
C ILE A 79 6.30 -14.19 9.47
N GLU A 80 6.80 -15.17 8.72
CA GLU A 80 5.97 -16.06 7.90
C GLU A 80 5.14 -17.05 8.75
N ASN A 81 5.66 -17.46 9.90
CA ASN A 81 4.89 -18.26 10.87
C ASN A 81 3.81 -17.42 11.56
N LEU A 82 4.12 -16.18 11.97
CA LEU A 82 3.14 -15.26 12.58
C LEU A 82 1.99 -14.90 11.63
N LYS A 83 2.26 -14.71 10.33
CA LYS A 83 1.20 -14.53 9.32
C LYS A 83 0.22 -15.70 9.29
N LYS A 84 0.71 -16.94 9.30
CA LYS A 84 -0.13 -18.15 9.23
C LYS A 84 -1.00 -18.27 10.47
N GLU A 85 -0.45 -18.01 11.65
CA GLU A 85 -1.23 -18.01 12.90
C GLU A 85 -2.34 -16.95 12.89
N LEU A 86 -2.07 -15.76 12.34
CA LEU A 86 -3.06 -14.70 12.15
C LEU A 86 -4.16 -15.07 11.15
N ILE A 87 -3.83 -15.73 10.03
CA ILE A 87 -4.82 -16.20 9.04
C ILE A 87 -5.74 -17.26 9.67
N MET A 88 -5.17 -18.28 10.32
CA MET A 88 -5.95 -19.32 11.00
C MET A 88 -6.89 -18.74 12.09
N LYS A 89 -6.41 -17.75 12.86
CA LYS A 89 -7.22 -17.05 13.86
C LYS A 89 -8.32 -16.18 13.23
N ARG A 90 -8.09 -15.60 12.06
CA ARG A 90 -9.08 -14.82 11.29
C ARG A 90 -10.19 -15.71 10.73
N GLU A 91 -9.87 -16.82 10.09
CA GLU A 91 -10.85 -17.74 9.49
C GLU A 91 -11.80 -18.33 10.54
N GLN A 92 -11.26 -18.70 11.71
CA GLN A 92 -12.04 -19.17 12.86
C GLN A 92 -12.96 -18.11 13.49
N ILE A 93 -12.78 -16.84 13.13
CA ILE A 93 -13.66 -15.73 13.50
C ILE A 93 -14.70 -15.51 12.39
N GLU A 94 -14.30 -15.36 11.11
CA GLU A 94 -15.26 -15.14 10.01
C GLU A 94 -16.32 -16.26 9.92
N MET A 95 -15.96 -17.53 10.09
CA MET A 95 -16.94 -18.64 10.13
C MET A 95 -17.93 -18.59 11.31
N LYS A 96 -17.69 -17.76 12.33
CA LYS A 96 -18.56 -17.61 13.52
C LYS A 96 -19.33 -16.29 13.53
N THR A 97 -19.04 -15.38 12.60
CA THR A 97 -19.69 -14.07 12.52
C THR A 97 -20.84 -14.05 11.51
N PHE A 98 -20.80 -14.92 10.50
CA PHE A 98 -21.72 -14.89 9.36
C PHE A 98 -22.35 -16.27 9.11
N ALA A 99 -23.68 -16.32 8.96
CA ALA A 99 -24.47 -17.56 9.01
C ALA A 99 -24.54 -18.33 7.68
N ILE A 100 -24.28 -17.67 6.56
CA ILE A 100 -23.40 -18.26 5.55
C ILE A 100 -22.19 -17.33 5.43
N ASN A 101 -21.03 -17.82 5.03
CA ASN A 101 -19.84 -16.98 4.80
C ASN A 101 -19.30 -17.27 3.40
N SER A 102 -18.69 -16.28 2.75
CA SER A 102 -18.03 -16.48 1.46
C SER A 102 -16.81 -15.61 1.22
N GLU A 103 -15.67 -16.30 1.10
CA GLU A 103 -14.41 -15.75 0.62
C GLU A 103 -14.46 -15.25 -0.84
N HIS A 104 -15.43 -15.71 -1.63
CA HIS A 104 -15.45 -15.53 -3.10
C HIS A 104 -16.82 -15.11 -3.68
N LEU A 105 -17.92 -15.22 -2.92
CA LEU A 105 -19.30 -15.17 -3.41
C LEU A 105 -20.19 -14.22 -2.57
N ASP A 106 -21.49 -14.25 -2.83
CA ASP A 106 -22.59 -13.56 -2.16
C ASP A 106 -23.58 -14.60 -1.58
N ILE A 107 -24.47 -14.17 -0.69
CA ILE A 107 -25.58 -14.94 -0.07
C ILE A 107 -26.81 -13.97 0.05
N VAL A 108 -27.96 -14.37 0.63
CA VAL A 108 -29.00 -13.51 1.27
C VAL A 108 -29.75 -14.33 2.35
N ILE A 109 -30.57 -13.70 3.24
CA ILE A 109 -31.82 -14.14 3.99
C ILE A 109 -31.78 -14.08 5.61
N SER A 110 -32.75 -13.57 6.44
CA SER A 110 -32.91 -13.62 7.98
C SER A 110 -34.35 -13.46 8.66
N LYS A 111 -34.66 -12.56 9.64
CA LYS A 111 -35.48 -12.91 10.86
C LYS A 111 -36.99 -12.52 11.02
N GLY A 112 -37.93 -13.49 10.96
CA GLY A 112 -39.42 -13.32 11.11
C GLY A 112 -40.22 -13.57 9.82
N ILE A 113 -39.54 -14.32 8.96
CA ILE A 113 -39.12 -13.99 7.61
C ILE A 113 -38.30 -15.23 7.23
N ILE A 114 -38.14 -15.45 5.93
CA ILE A 114 -37.07 -16.22 5.32
C ILE A 114 -35.69 -15.98 6.06
N ILE A 115 -35.07 -16.97 6.78
CA ILE A 115 -33.69 -16.92 7.38
C ILE A 115 -32.61 -17.78 6.68
N ASN A 116 -31.47 -17.14 6.33
CA ASN A 116 -30.13 -17.71 6.16
C ASN A 116 -29.02 -16.90 6.92
N GLY A 117 -29.42 -16.07 7.90
CA GLY A 117 -28.61 -15.22 8.79
C GLY A 117 -27.56 -14.31 8.13
N GLY A 118 -26.49 -14.04 8.88
CA GLY A 118 -25.33 -13.23 8.47
C GLY A 118 -24.71 -13.65 7.13
N ILE A 119 -24.08 -12.72 6.42
CA ILE A 119 -23.07 -12.99 5.39
C ILE A 119 -21.90 -12.07 5.62
N ASN A 120 -20.72 -12.62 5.43
CA ASN A 120 -19.60 -11.86 4.90
C ASN A 120 -19.38 -12.39 3.52
N ALA A 121 -19.46 -11.47 2.61
CA ALA A 121 -18.92 -11.64 1.31
C ALA A 121 -17.69 -10.73 1.30
N LYS A 122 -16.78 -10.99 0.39
CA LYS A 122 -16.02 -9.86 -0.14
C LYS A 122 -16.97 -9.01 -1.09
N LYS A 123 -18.31 -8.88 -0.81
CA LYS A 123 -19.48 -8.41 -1.66
C LYS A 123 -20.85 -7.87 -1.04
N ASN A 124 -22.04 -8.57 -0.88
CA ASN A 124 -23.44 -7.98 -0.62
C ASN A 124 -24.53 -8.86 0.20
N VAL A 125 -25.44 -8.31 1.11
CA VAL A 125 -26.04 -9.00 2.37
C VAL A 125 -27.38 -8.57 3.28
N VAL A 126 -27.30 -7.93 4.53
CA VAL A 126 -28.10 -7.82 5.87
C VAL A 126 -29.51 -7.31 5.90
N ILE A 127 -30.34 -7.56 6.95
CA ILE A 127 -31.44 -6.68 7.45
C ILE A 127 -31.81 -6.99 8.95
N GLU A 128 -32.76 -6.26 9.59
CA GLU A 128 -33.37 -6.39 10.95
C GLU A 128 -34.62 -7.32 11.16
N ASP A 129 -35.91 -6.85 11.13
CA ASP A 129 -37.15 -7.62 11.49
C ASP A 129 -38.45 -7.32 10.67
N LYS A 130 -39.37 -8.31 10.53
CA LYS A 130 -40.52 -8.62 9.58
C LYS A 130 -40.52 -8.10 8.13
N ALA A 131 -39.68 -7.12 7.84
CA ALA A 131 -39.20 -6.70 6.53
C ALA A 131 -38.65 -7.89 5.73
N ARG A 132 -38.12 -7.73 4.51
CA ARG A 132 -37.67 -8.92 3.74
C ARG A 132 -36.26 -9.43 4.07
N ILE A 133 -35.96 -9.65 5.37
CA ILE A 133 -34.61 -9.77 5.96
C ILE A 133 -33.63 -10.70 5.23
N ASN A 134 -32.34 -10.27 5.18
CA ASN A 134 -31.20 -10.84 4.46
C ASN A 134 -29.78 -10.85 5.16
N GLY A 135 -29.63 -10.52 6.47
CA GLY A 135 -28.50 -10.76 7.47
C GLY A 135 -26.95 -10.56 7.23
N ASP A 136 -26.21 -9.67 7.97
CA ASP A 136 -24.73 -9.35 8.25
C ASP A 136 -23.57 -8.64 7.37
N ILE A 137 -23.68 -8.16 6.10
CA ILE A 137 -23.32 -6.73 5.77
C ILE A 137 -21.85 -6.42 5.84
N LYS A 138 -21.02 -7.41 5.57
CA LYS A 138 -19.64 -7.14 5.26
C LYS A 138 -19.28 -7.60 3.86
N ALA A 139 -18.48 -6.74 3.25
CA ALA A 139 -18.52 -6.45 1.84
C ALA A 139 -17.24 -5.74 1.41
N ALA A 140 -16.82 -5.99 0.18
CA ALA A 140 -16.09 -4.98 -0.57
C ALA A 140 -17.06 -4.14 -1.45
N GLY A 141 -18.33 -4.56 -1.59
CA GLY A 141 -19.45 -3.94 -2.34
C GLY A 141 -20.59 -3.36 -1.45
N ASP A 142 -21.88 -3.62 -1.76
CA ASP A 142 -23.06 -2.72 -1.52
C ASP A 142 -24.26 -3.27 -0.64
N VAL A 143 -25.07 -2.41 0.08
CA VAL A 143 -25.38 -2.61 1.55
C VAL A 143 -26.61 -1.76 2.30
N THR A 144 -27.12 -1.76 3.64
CA THR A 144 -27.98 -0.68 4.50
C THR A 144 -29.51 -0.38 4.72
N ILE A 145 -30.29 -1.08 5.61
CA ILE A 145 -31.76 -0.90 5.86
C ILE A 145 -32.43 -1.48 7.21
N GLY A 146 -33.70 -1.11 7.64
CA GLY A 146 -34.49 -1.49 8.89
C GLY A 146 -35.83 -2.36 8.84
N ASN A 147 -36.92 -2.03 9.62
CA ASN A 147 -38.10 -2.92 9.99
C ASN A 147 -39.46 -2.78 9.23
N GLU A 148 -40.08 -3.92 8.85
CA GLU A 148 -41.24 -4.08 7.90
C GLU A 148 -41.11 -3.41 6.53
N VAL A 149 -40.09 -2.56 6.39
CA VAL A 149 -39.41 -2.14 5.18
C VAL A 149 -39.37 -3.24 4.10
N TYR A 150 -39.35 -2.89 2.80
CA TYR A 150 -38.78 -3.78 1.78
C TYR A 150 -37.28 -3.54 1.66
N VAL A 151 -36.47 -4.61 1.72
CA VAL A 151 -35.10 -4.48 2.14
C VAL A 151 -34.06 -5.36 1.44
N LYS A 152 -32.78 -4.97 1.62
CA LYS A 152 -31.49 -5.59 1.25
C LYS A 152 -30.23 -5.45 2.17
N GLY A 153 -30.06 -4.58 3.19
CA GLY A 153 -28.69 -4.41 3.78
C GLY A 153 -28.36 -3.99 5.25
N PHE A 154 -27.07 -4.12 5.62
CA PHE A 154 -26.24 -3.30 6.56
C PHE A 154 -25.08 -2.57 5.95
N ILE A 155 -24.58 -1.53 6.56
CA ILE A 155 -23.74 -0.55 5.90
C ILE A 155 -22.23 -0.85 5.82
N GLU A 156 -21.61 -1.44 4.79
CA GLU A 156 -20.12 -1.48 4.65
C GLU A 156 -19.49 -1.89 3.29
N GLY A 157 -19.57 -1.05 2.26
CA GLY A 157 -18.53 -0.99 1.24
C GLY A 157 -17.43 -0.08 1.75
N ASP A 158 -17.08 1.03 1.18
CA ASP A 158 -17.95 2.04 0.59
C ASP A 158 -19.04 2.51 1.56
N ASN A 159 -19.44 1.88 2.69
CA ASN A 159 -20.85 2.08 3.13
C ASN A 159 -21.21 2.06 4.75
N ILE A 160 -22.29 2.67 5.44
CA ILE A 160 -22.89 2.69 6.92
C ILE A 160 -24.37 3.32 7.18
N LYS A 161 -25.19 2.80 8.18
CA LYS A 161 -26.57 3.08 8.87
C LYS A 161 -27.92 3.57 8.16
N MET A 162 -29.15 3.05 8.56
CA MET A 162 -30.58 3.41 8.12
C MET A 162 -31.83 3.21 9.10
N GLY A 163 -33.12 2.93 8.62
CA GLY A 163 -34.45 3.00 9.35
C GLY A 163 -35.77 2.35 8.73
N ASP A 164 -36.99 2.64 9.28
CA ASP A 164 -38.26 1.78 9.30
C ASP A 164 -39.48 2.06 8.37
N GLY A 165 -40.27 1.03 8.04
CA GLY A 165 -41.49 1.09 7.20
C GLY A 165 -41.27 1.61 5.77
N VAL A 166 -40.00 1.76 5.41
CA VAL A 166 -39.48 2.41 4.22
C VAL A 166 -39.59 1.47 2.99
N GLU A 167 -39.58 1.99 1.78
CA GLU A 167 -39.13 1.20 0.63
C GLU A 167 -37.65 1.47 0.35
N VAL A 168 -36.84 0.40 0.40
CA VAL A 168 -35.40 0.55 0.44
C VAL A 168 -34.66 -0.43 -0.42
N GLU A 169 -33.90 0.17 -1.31
CA GLU A 169 -32.97 -0.53 -2.18
C GLU A 169 -31.62 -0.78 -1.53
N ASP A 170 -31.15 0.20 -0.75
CA ASP A 170 -29.72 0.42 -0.52
C ASP A 170 -29.34 0.51 0.97
N SER A 171 -28.73 1.50 1.62
CA SER A 171 -28.37 2.90 1.35
C SER A 171 -27.10 3.30 2.14
N VAL A 172 -26.19 4.18 1.67
CA VAL A 172 -24.79 3.86 1.27
C VAL A 172 -23.41 4.21 2.04
N ARG A 173 -23.09 4.61 3.33
CA ARG A 173 -21.80 5.41 3.78
C ARG A 173 -20.35 5.26 3.27
N GLY A 174 -19.81 6.27 2.61
CA GLY A 174 -18.44 6.75 2.74
C GLY A 174 -17.37 5.67 2.97
N ARG A 175 -16.96 4.92 1.96
CA ARG A 175 -16.41 5.40 0.69
C ARG A 175 -17.49 5.93 -0.33
N GLY A 176 -18.77 5.62 -0.04
CA GLY A 176 -20.10 5.72 -0.71
C GLY A 176 -21.19 6.73 -0.24
N LYS A 177 -22.02 6.59 0.87
CA LYS A 177 -23.32 7.31 1.31
C LYS A 177 -24.28 7.01 2.68
N VAL A 178 -24.10 7.33 4.05
CA VAL A 178 -25.05 7.32 5.34
C VAL A 178 -26.32 8.28 5.51
N GLU A 179 -27.23 7.98 6.48
CA GLU A 179 -28.06 8.86 7.40
C GLU A 179 -29.62 8.94 7.23
N ILE A 180 -30.59 8.65 8.17
CA ILE A 180 -32.07 8.59 7.84
C ILE A 180 -33.23 9.15 8.71
N GLY A 181 -34.43 9.11 8.08
CA GLY A 181 -35.78 8.89 8.63
C GLY A 181 -36.64 7.64 8.17
N ILE A 182 -37.96 7.71 8.36
CA ILE A 182 -38.95 6.59 8.40
C ILE A 182 -40.10 6.75 7.39
N GLY A 183 -40.62 5.65 6.84
CA GLY A 183 -41.89 5.60 6.10
C GLY A 183 -41.87 6.38 4.79
N CYS A 184 -40.79 6.23 4.01
CA CYS A 184 -40.56 6.95 2.77
C CYS A 184 -39.94 6.06 1.67
N THR A 185 -39.59 6.62 0.51
CA THR A 185 -38.87 5.92 -0.56
C THR A 185 -37.45 6.46 -0.64
N LEU A 186 -36.46 5.61 -0.31
CA LEU A 186 -35.26 6.08 0.36
C LEU A 186 -33.94 5.47 -0.10
N LYS A 187 -32.92 6.33 -0.07
CA LYS A 187 -31.66 6.09 -0.76
C LYS A 187 -30.44 6.73 -0.07
N LEU A 188 -30.44 6.78 1.27
CA LEU A 188 -29.55 7.66 2.08
C LEU A 188 -28.08 7.66 1.73
N VAL A 189 -27.44 8.73 2.20
CA VAL A 189 -26.44 9.38 1.39
C VAL A 189 -25.44 10.27 2.21
N LEU A 190 -24.34 9.74 2.86
CA LEU A 190 -22.90 10.09 3.42
C LEU A 190 -21.65 9.53 2.69
N SER A 191 -21.23 10.02 1.52
CA SER A 191 -20.00 9.56 0.87
C SER A 191 -18.78 9.99 1.67
N GLU A 192 -17.58 9.57 1.27
CA GLU A 192 -16.42 10.37 1.65
C GLU A 192 -16.51 11.77 0.96
N GLY A 193 -17.48 11.97 0.05
CA GLY A 193 -18.39 13.15 -0.08
C GLY A 193 -19.69 13.18 0.82
N ASP A 194 -20.89 13.00 0.26
CA ASP A 194 -22.24 13.52 0.64
C ASP A 194 -23.16 12.70 1.67
N LEU A 195 -23.66 13.14 2.95
CA LEU A 195 -24.58 12.68 4.22
C LEU A 195 -26.10 13.11 4.58
N THR A 196 -26.99 12.19 5.07
CA THR A 196 -28.33 12.38 5.80
C THR A 196 -29.67 12.22 5.00
N ILE A 197 -30.83 11.82 5.56
CA ILE A 197 -32.23 11.80 4.96
C ILE A 197 -33.32 12.14 6.05
N GLY A 198 -34.62 12.37 5.75
CA GLY A 198 -35.73 12.64 6.73
C GLY A 198 -36.98 11.72 6.60
N ASN A 199 -38.06 11.93 7.39
CA ASN A 199 -39.26 11.05 7.50
C ASN A 199 -40.40 11.38 6.51
N SER A 200 -41.02 10.38 5.88
CA SER A 200 -42.02 10.45 4.79
C SER A 200 -41.69 11.44 3.65
N THR A 201 -40.42 11.83 3.61
CA THR A 201 -39.72 12.61 2.60
C THR A 201 -39.53 11.67 1.39
N GLU A 202 -39.61 12.11 0.12
CA GLU A 202 -39.19 11.28 -1.05
C GLU A 202 -37.75 11.70 -1.41
N VAL A 203 -36.68 10.87 -1.34
CA VAL A 203 -35.36 11.44 -0.92
C VAL A 203 -34.02 10.92 -1.46
N LEU A 204 -33.17 11.93 -1.72
CA LEU A 204 -31.72 11.92 -1.95
C LEU A 204 -31.03 13.11 -1.19
N LYS A 205 -30.51 13.02 0.06
CA LYS A 205 -30.04 14.14 0.97
C LYS A 205 -28.57 13.92 1.52
N ALA A 206 -27.64 14.91 1.71
CA ALA A 206 -26.15 14.57 1.76
C ALA A 206 -24.87 15.47 2.30
N VAL A 207 -24.43 15.67 3.60
CA VAL A 207 -23.07 16.22 4.10
C VAL A 207 -21.86 15.33 3.79
N GLY A 208 -21.01 15.67 2.87
CA GLY A 208 -20.98 16.84 2.02
C GLY A 208 -19.76 16.66 1.14
N GLY A 209 -19.86 16.85 -0.16
CA GLY A 209 -21.05 16.59 -0.98
C GLY A 209 -22.20 17.62 -1.10
N LYS A 210 -23.43 17.21 -0.70
CA LYS A 210 -24.81 17.65 -1.11
C LYS A 210 -25.97 17.45 -0.03
N VAL A 211 -25.98 18.09 1.16
CA VAL A 211 -26.74 17.90 2.49
C VAL A 211 -28.28 18.11 2.70
N ILE A 212 -28.74 19.01 3.61
CA ILE A 212 -29.72 18.71 4.69
C ILE A 212 -31.11 19.32 4.51
N LEU A 213 -32.12 18.52 4.88
CA LEU A 213 -33.52 18.74 4.54
C LEU A 213 -34.43 18.07 5.61
N GLY A 214 -35.70 18.44 5.68
CA GLY A 214 -36.64 18.01 6.74
C GLY A 214 -37.47 16.73 6.48
N ASN A 215 -38.69 16.73 7.02
CA ASN A 215 -39.71 15.67 6.88
C ASN A 215 -40.76 16.01 5.83
N GLY A 216 -41.33 15.01 5.16
CA GLY A 216 -42.33 15.14 4.08
C GLY A 216 -41.84 15.95 2.87
N VAL A 217 -40.54 16.22 2.81
CA VAL A 217 -39.93 17.04 1.77
C VAL A 217 -39.82 16.19 0.52
N VAL A 218 -40.32 16.67 -0.61
CA VAL A 218 -40.14 15.97 -1.88
C VAL A 218 -38.77 16.40 -2.41
N ILE A 219 -37.78 15.58 -2.09
CA ILE A 219 -36.37 15.77 -2.42
C ILE A 219 -36.06 14.97 -3.66
N LYS A 220 -36.24 15.66 -4.77
CA LYS A 220 -35.81 15.19 -6.08
C LYS A 220 -34.28 15.30 -6.19
N ASP A 221 -33.67 16.26 -5.50
CA ASP A 221 -32.24 16.24 -5.14
C ASP A 221 -32.01 17.14 -3.91
N GLY A 222 -31.12 16.73 -3.01
CA GLY A 222 -31.08 17.25 -1.63
C GLY A 222 -29.89 18.11 -1.31
N ILE A 223 -29.47 18.96 -2.25
CA ILE A 223 -28.08 19.46 -2.28
C ILE A 223 -27.78 20.57 -1.26
N GLU A 224 -26.71 20.37 -0.49
CA GLU A 224 -25.97 21.29 0.41
C GLU A 224 -24.44 21.06 0.27
N TYR A 225 -23.71 22.07 -0.24
CA TYR A 225 -22.41 21.98 -0.95
C TYR A 225 -21.16 21.52 -0.10
N SER A 226 -20.18 20.76 -0.65
CA SER A 226 -18.85 20.35 -0.08
C SER A 226 -17.78 21.45 0.18
N ASP A 227 -18.11 22.70 0.53
CA ASP A 227 -18.32 23.83 -0.43
C ASP A 227 -19.32 24.86 0.24
N THR A 228 -20.23 25.54 -0.53
CA THR A 228 -22.80 26.89 -0.59
C THR A 228 -24.21 26.56 0.19
N MET A 229 -24.96 27.47 0.95
CA MET A 229 -26.29 27.56 1.82
C MET A 229 -27.87 27.34 1.41
N LYS A 230 -29.06 26.93 2.06
CA LYS A 230 -29.66 25.90 3.09
C LYS A 230 -31.26 25.49 3.08
N ILE A 231 -31.77 24.25 3.46
CA ILE A 231 -33.26 23.74 3.48
C ILE A 231 -34.02 23.29 4.80
N GLY A 232 -35.40 23.32 4.79
CA GLY A 232 -36.39 22.78 5.78
C GLY A 232 -37.50 21.74 5.33
N SER A 233 -38.65 21.63 6.04
CA SER A 233 -39.69 20.53 5.93
C SER A 233 -40.88 20.80 4.98
N ASN A 234 -41.51 19.74 4.41
CA ASN A 234 -42.62 19.73 3.43
C ASN A 234 -42.43 20.57 2.14
N VAL A 235 -41.27 21.20 1.96
CA VAL A 235 -40.91 21.90 0.73
C VAL A 235 -40.71 20.87 -0.42
N THR A 236 -40.84 21.26 -1.69
CA THR A 236 -40.54 20.40 -2.85
C THR A 236 -39.36 20.98 -3.62
N ILE A 237 -38.32 20.18 -3.89
CA ILE A 237 -36.93 20.65 -3.98
C ILE A 237 -36.05 19.82 -4.93
N HIS A 238 -35.15 20.52 -5.63
CA HIS A 238 -33.90 19.98 -6.20
C HIS A 238 -32.63 20.54 -5.51
N GLY A 239 -32.79 21.39 -4.50
CA GLY A 239 -31.73 21.78 -3.58
C GLY A 239 -32.02 23.05 -2.77
N GLU A 240 -31.31 23.24 -1.65
CA GLU A 240 -30.72 24.51 -1.18
C GLU A 240 -29.78 24.14 0.00
N ILE A 241 -28.67 24.85 0.20
CA ILE A 241 -27.32 24.25 0.13
C ILE A 241 -26.42 24.38 1.51
N LYS A 242 -25.17 23.82 1.82
CA LYS A 242 -24.21 24.02 3.03
C LYS A 242 -22.99 23.01 3.19
N THR A 243 -21.77 23.52 3.48
CA THR A 243 -20.33 23.00 3.59
C THR A 243 -19.87 21.58 4.07
N LYS A 244 -18.69 21.12 3.54
CA LYS A 244 -17.59 20.22 4.07
C LYS A 244 -16.18 20.84 3.72
N PRO A 245 -15.01 20.37 4.22
CA PRO A 245 -13.68 20.94 3.93
C PRO A 245 -12.85 20.16 2.88
#